data_AF-A0A849QKJ8-F1
#
_entry.id   AF-A0A849QKJ8-F1
#
_cell.length_a   1.000
_cell.length_b   1.000
_cell.length_c   1.000
_cell.angle_alpha   90.00
_cell.angle_beta   90.00
_cell.angle_gamma   90.00
#
_symmetry.space_group_name_H-M   'P 1'
#
loop_
_entity.id
_entity.type
_entity.pdbx_description
1 polymer ?
#
loop_
_entity_poly.entity_id
_entity_poly.type
_entity_poly.pdbx_seq_one_letter_code
_entity_poly.pdbx_strand_id
1 'polypeptide(L)'
;MGFVYFLSNRNSRKKDVTKYLKMCNILIFAVMLTVLILAGTGYASASPPAEEWTRTYEVSGITSVESFQQTADTGYILAGNTRPDTRRNSDIYLLKIGPTGSEQWNRTFGGTFSDDRVKSILQTSDDGYLIAGSTSACWDNCPDDVWLIKMSPQGQEQWNLTL
;
A
#
# COMPACT_ATOMS: atom_id res chain seq x y z
N MET A 1 10.23 -5.05 93.80
CA MET A 1 11.20 -5.46 92.76
C MET A 1 10.40 -6.04 91.60
N GLY A 2 10.29 -5.50 90.38
CA GLY A 2 10.93 -4.39 89.69
C GLY A 2 10.56 -4.59 88.22
N PHE A 3 9.35 -4.16 87.84
CA PHE A 3 8.93 -4.02 86.44
C PHE A 3 9.77 -2.92 85.78
N VAL A 4 9.86 -2.94 84.45
CA VAL A 4 10.43 -1.93 83.52
C VAL A 4 11.74 -2.40 82.88
N TYR A 5 11.65 -3.04 81.70
CA TYR A 5 12.58 -2.87 80.56
C TYR A 5 11.96 -3.49 79.30
N PHE A 6 10.91 -2.89 78.72
CA PHE A 6 10.48 -3.22 77.35
C PHE A 6 9.73 -2.05 76.68
N LEU A 7 10.29 -0.83 76.71
CA LEU A 7 9.70 0.31 75.99
C LEU A 7 10.64 1.05 75.02
N SER A 8 11.91 0.67 74.89
CA SER A 8 12.85 1.44 74.04
C SER A 8 12.76 1.12 72.54
N ASN A 9 12.23 -0.04 72.13
CA ASN A 9 12.33 -0.51 70.73
C ASN A 9 11.13 -0.14 69.83
N ARG A 10 10.01 0.34 70.38
CA ARG A 10 8.79 0.60 69.57
C ARG A 10 8.84 1.94 68.84
N ASN A 11 9.50 2.95 69.43
CA ASN A 11 9.60 4.30 68.86
C ASN A 11 10.68 4.42 67.76
N SER A 12 11.78 3.67 67.85
CA SER A 12 12.80 3.64 66.78
C SER A 12 12.24 3.05 65.49
N ARG A 13 11.62 1.85 65.58
CA ARG A 13 11.03 1.19 64.41
C ARG A 13 9.91 2.00 63.75
N LYS A 14 9.11 2.74 64.52
CA LYS A 14 8.10 3.66 63.95
C LYS A 14 8.74 4.80 63.17
N LYS A 15 9.80 5.44 63.70
CA LYS A 15 10.52 6.52 63.01
C LYS A 15 11.18 6.04 61.71
N ASP A 16 11.74 4.84 61.72
CA ASP A 16 12.35 4.21 60.56
C ASP A 16 11.29 3.93 59.47
N VAL A 17 10.16 3.32 59.84
CA VAL A 17 9.07 3.04 58.89
C VAL A 17 8.49 4.33 58.28
N THR A 18 8.29 5.40 59.05
CA THR A 18 7.80 6.68 58.51
C THR A 18 8.83 7.35 57.59
N LYS A 19 10.14 7.16 57.84
CA LYS A 19 11.22 7.64 56.97
C LYS A 19 11.23 6.89 55.64
N TYR A 20 11.09 5.56 55.67
CA TYR A 20 10.99 4.74 54.45
C TYR A 20 9.72 5.01 53.65
N LEU A 21 8.56 5.21 54.30
CA LEU A 21 7.30 5.58 53.65
C LEU A 21 7.39 6.95 52.96
N LYS A 22 8.03 7.94 53.60
CA LYS A 22 8.26 9.27 53.01
C LYS A 22 9.25 9.22 51.83
N MET A 23 10.33 8.44 51.94
CA MET A 23 11.26 8.21 50.83
C MET A 23 10.57 7.51 49.65
N CYS A 24 9.72 6.51 49.90
CA CYS A 24 9.00 5.78 48.86
C CYS A 24 8.02 6.70 48.10
N ASN A 25 7.27 7.55 48.80
CA ASN A 25 6.37 8.52 48.15
C ASN A 25 7.15 9.53 47.28
N ILE A 26 8.29 10.05 47.75
CA ILE A 26 9.13 10.97 46.96
C ILE A 26 9.68 10.28 45.70
N LEU A 27 10.09 9.01 45.81
CA LEU A 27 10.52 8.20 44.67
C LEU A 27 9.39 7.89 43.69
N ILE A 28 8.18 7.58 44.17
CA ILE A 28 7.01 7.33 43.32
C ILE A 28 6.59 8.61 42.58
N PHE A 29 6.58 9.77 43.24
CA PHE A 29 6.31 11.06 42.57
C PHE A 29 7.41 11.45 41.59
N ALA A 30 8.69 11.18 41.88
CA ALA A 30 9.81 11.45 40.97
C ALA A 30 9.76 10.55 39.72
N VAL A 31 9.34 9.29 39.85
CA VAL A 31 9.16 8.37 38.71
C VAL A 31 7.92 8.75 37.89
N MET A 32 6.82 9.17 38.52
CA MET A 32 5.62 9.63 37.79
C MET A 32 5.85 10.97 37.06
N LEU A 33 6.67 11.87 37.62
CA LEU A 33 7.01 13.16 37.00
C LEU A 33 7.97 12.97 35.81
N THR A 34 8.88 11.99 35.87
CA THR A 34 9.78 11.65 34.75
C THR A 34 9.05 10.92 33.62
N VAL A 35 8.07 10.05 33.92
CA VAL A 35 7.19 9.44 32.90
C VAL A 35 6.31 10.49 32.21
N LEU A 36 5.87 11.55 32.91
CA LEU A 36 5.14 12.67 32.29
C LEU A 36 6.01 13.53 31.35
N ILE A 37 7.30 13.69 31.67
CA ILE A 37 8.26 14.42 30.82
C ILE A 37 8.65 13.60 29.58
N LEU A 38 8.67 12.26 29.68
CA LEU A 38 8.86 11.36 28.53
C LEU A 38 7.62 11.22 27.62
N ALA A 39 6.40 11.40 28.15
CA ALA A 39 5.18 11.43 27.33
C ALA A 39 4.92 12.78 26.66
N GLY A 40 5.68 13.83 27.02
CA GLY A 40 5.50 15.21 26.55
C GLY A 40 6.36 15.59 25.33
N THR A 41 7.32 14.77 24.92
CA THR A 41 8.13 15.04 23.73
C THR A 41 7.59 14.28 22.53
N GLY A 42 6.58 14.87 21.89
CA GLY A 42 6.30 14.67 20.47
C GLY A 42 5.75 13.31 20.09
N TYR A 43 4.43 13.16 20.16
CA TYR A 43 3.75 12.60 19.00
C TYR A 43 3.88 13.65 17.89
N ALA A 44 5.04 13.72 17.25
CA ALA A 44 5.08 14.27 15.91
C ALA A 44 4.23 13.31 15.08
N SER A 45 2.97 13.69 14.82
CA SER A 45 2.24 13.08 13.72
C SER A 45 3.13 13.32 12.51
N ALA A 46 3.80 12.28 12.02
CA ALA A 46 4.52 12.39 10.76
C ALA A 46 3.48 12.91 9.77
N SER A 47 3.67 14.13 9.27
CA SER A 47 2.89 14.59 8.14
C SER A 47 3.02 13.50 7.08
N PRO A 48 1.93 13.11 6.40
CA PRO A 48 2.06 12.16 5.30
C PRO A 48 3.20 12.65 4.39
N PRO A 49 4.04 11.74 3.86
CA PRO A 49 5.14 12.13 3.00
C PRO A 49 4.63 13.10 1.94
N ALA A 50 5.35 14.21 1.76
CA ALA A 50 4.99 15.22 0.78
C ALA A 50 4.90 14.56 -0.59
N GLU A 51 3.85 14.90 -1.35
CA GLU A 51 3.66 14.40 -2.71
C GLU A 51 4.86 14.80 -3.58
N GLU A 52 5.63 13.81 -4.04
CA GLU A 52 6.83 14.06 -4.85
C GLU A 52 6.49 14.46 -6.29
N TRP A 53 5.48 13.81 -6.87
CA TRP A 53 4.92 14.17 -8.17
C TRP A 53 3.51 13.60 -8.34
N THR A 54 2.71 14.32 -9.12
CA THR A 54 1.45 13.80 -9.67
C THR A 54 1.40 14.09 -11.15
N ARG A 55 0.82 13.16 -11.91
CA ARG A 55 0.46 13.36 -13.31
C ARG A 55 -0.87 12.71 -13.59
N THR A 56 -1.71 13.44 -14.30
CA THR A 56 -2.93 12.91 -14.89
C THR A 56 -2.65 12.53 -16.33
N TYR A 57 -2.97 11.29 -16.69
CA TYR A 57 -2.94 10.83 -18.07
C TYR A 57 -4.37 10.86 -18.58
N GLU A 58 -4.67 11.78 -19.49
CA GLU A 58 -5.97 11.83 -20.17
C GLU A 58 -6.01 10.72 -21.22
N VAL A 59 -6.13 9.49 -20.74
CA VAL A 59 -6.42 8.37 -21.61
C VAL A 59 -7.90 8.42 -21.90
N SER A 60 -8.23 8.76 -23.16
CA SER A 60 -9.61 8.81 -23.64
C SER A 60 -10.27 7.46 -23.36
N GLY A 61 -11.07 7.44 -22.29
CA GLY A 61 -11.82 6.29 -21.87
C GLY A 61 -10.98 5.17 -21.27
N ILE A 62 -10.14 5.37 -20.26
CA ILE A 62 -9.96 4.35 -19.21
C ILE A 62 -10.99 4.61 -18.12
N THR A 63 -11.65 3.56 -17.61
CA THR A 63 -12.53 3.67 -16.44
C THR A 63 -11.89 3.17 -15.16
N SER A 64 -10.95 2.22 -15.25
CA SER A 64 -10.29 1.63 -14.09
C SER A 64 -8.89 1.16 -14.45
N VAL A 65 -7.97 1.31 -13.50
CA VAL A 65 -6.67 0.61 -13.51
C VAL A 65 -6.83 -0.64 -12.66
N GLU A 66 -6.64 -1.80 -13.27
CA GLU A 66 -6.81 -3.10 -12.61
C GLU A 66 -5.48 -3.64 -12.07
N SER A 67 -4.37 -3.28 -12.74
CA SER A 67 -3.05 -3.75 -12.37
C SER A 67 -2.00 -2.70 -12.70
N PHE A 68 -1.01 -2.56 -11.82
CA PHE A 68 0.13 -1.69 -12.03
C PHE A 68 1.38 -2.31 -11.42
N GLN A 69 2.55 -2.00 -11.99
CA GLN A 69 3.82 -2.53 -11.52
C GLN A 69 4.95 -1.53 -11.81
N GLN A 70 5.88 -1.36 -10.86
CA GLN A 70 7.16 -0.72 -11.16
C GLN A 70 8.02 -1.68 -11.98
N THR A 71 8.67 -1.17 -13.02
CA THR A 71 9.48 -1.95 -13.96
C THR A 71 10.97 -1.84 -13.67
N ALA A 72 11.77 -2.77 -14.20
CA ALA A 72 13.22 -2.86 -13.98
C ALA A 72 13.97 -1.58 -14.42
N ASP A 73 13.41 -0.84 -15.38
CA ASP A 73 13.92 0.46 -15.85
C ASP A 73 13.53 1.64 -14.93
N THR A 74 13.05 1.37 -13.72
CA THR A 74 12.52 2.32 -12.73
C THR A 74 11.24 3.06 -13.14
N GLY A 75 10.71 2.78 -14.33
CA GLY A 75 9.40 3.26 -14.75
C GLY A 75 8.26 2.44 -14.17
N TYR A 76 7.07 2.59 -14.77
CA TYR A 76 5.87 1.88 -14.34
C TYR A 76 5.07 1.41 -15.55
N ILE A 77 4.48 0.24 -15.43
CA ILE A 77 3.50 -0.29 -16.37
C ILE A 77 2.13 -0.35 -15.67
N LEU A 78 1.09 0.10 -16.37
CA LEU A 78 -0.28 0.07 -15.90
C LEU A 78 -1.13 -0.68 -16.93
N ALA A 79 -2.14 -1.38 -16.43
CA ALA A 79 -3.16 -2.04 -17.24
C ALA A 79 -4.54 -1.72 -16.67
N GLY A 80 -5.44 -1.32 -17.54
CA GLY A 80 -6.80 -0.95 -17.19
C GLY A 80 -7.79 -1.31 -18.28
N ASN A 81 -9.07 -1.09 -18.00
CA ASN A 81 -10.14 -1.30 -18.97
C ASN A 81 -10.57 0.04 -19.56
N THR A 82 -10.87 0.05 -20.85
CA THR A 82 -11.44 1.22 -21.49
C THR A 82 -12.89 1.42 -21.07
N ARG A 83 -13.38 2.64 -21.25
CA ARG A 83 -14.76 2.99 -21.01
C ARG A 83 -15.63 2.16 -21.95
N PRO A 84 -16.62 1.43 -21.41
CA PRO A 84 -17.52 0.69 -22.26
C PRO A 84 -18.19 1.60 -23.30
N ASP A 85 -18.21 1.17 -24.55
CA ASP A 85 -18.93 1.87 -25.62
C ASP A 85 -20.47 1.78 -25.41
N THR A 86 -21.24 2.31 -26.36
CA THR A 86 -22.72 2.27 -26.29
C THR A 86 -23.29 0.84 -26.30
N ARG A 87 -22.45 -0.15 -26.57
CA ARG A 87 -22.75 -1.57 -26.73
C ARG A 87 -22.16 -2.40 -25.60
N ARG A 88 -21.60 -1.73 -24.57
CA ARG A 88 -20.93 -2.30 -23.40
C ARG A 88 -19.61 -3.02 -23.70
N ASN A 89 -19.01 -2.79 -24.87
CA ASN A 89 -17.70 -3.32 -25.21
C ASN A 89 -16.63 -2.52 -24.47
N SER A 90 -15.75 -3.20 -23.73
CA SER A 90 -14.55 -2.60 -23.15
C SER A 90 -13.31 -3.24 -23.77
N ASP A 91 -12.24 -2.46 -23.87
CA ASP A 91 -10.94 -2.90 -24.36
C ASP A 91 -9.94 -2.90 -23.21
N ILE A 92 -8.85 -3.65 -23.34
CA ILE A 92 -7.71 -3.56 -22.45
C ILE A 92 -6.84 -2.37 -22.89
N TYR A 93 -6.47 -1.50 -21.96
CA TYR A 93 -5.50 -0.43 -22.20
C TYR A 93 -4.24 -0.63 -21.34
N LEU A 94 -3.07 -0.53 -21.97
CA LEU A 94 -1.77 -0.58 -21.35
C LEU A 94 -1.06 0.77 -21.46
N LEU A 95 -0.42 1.20 -20.38
CA LEU A 95 0.37 2.42 -20.32
C LEU A 95 1.72 2.16 -19.70
N LYS A 96 2.80 2.39 -20.46
CA LYS A 96 4.16 2.41 -19.93
C LYS A 96 4.61 3.86 -19.75
N ILE A 97 5.05 4.17 -18.54
CA ILE A 97 5.64 5.46 -18.18
C ILE A 97 7.06 5.27 -17.66
N GLY A 98 7.88 6.30 -17.84
CA GLY A 98 9.21 6.41 -17.25
C GLY A 98 9.16 6.80 -15.77
N PRO A 99 10.33 6.88 -15.10
CA PRO A 99 10.43 7.16 -13.66
C PRO A 99 9.88 8.53 -13.24
N THR A 100 9.79 9.48 -14.19
CA THR A 100 9.28 10.85 -13.95
C THR A 100 7.83 11.04 -14.41
N GLY A 101 7.14 9.94 -14.73
CA GLY A 101 5.79 9.95 -15.29
C GLY A 101 5.73 10.39 -16.76
N SER A 102 6.86 10.37 -17.49
CA SER A 102 6.82 10.58 -18.95
C SER A 102 6.23 9.35 -19.64
N GLU A 103 5.24 9.52 -20.50
CA GLU A 103 4.73 8.42 -21.32
C GLU A 103 5.83 7.90 -22.26
N GLN A 104 6.03 6.59 -22.26
CA GLN A 104 6.93 5.90 -23.18
C GLN A 104 6.16 5.28 -24.34
N TRP A 105 5.06 4.57 -24.02
CA TRP A 105 4.12 4.05 -25.00
C TRP A 105 2.80 3.67 -24.35
N ASN A 106 1.75 3.57 -25.16
CA ASN A 106 0.48 2.99 -24.78
C ASN A 106 -0.05 2.01 -25.85
N ARG A 107 -0.91 1.08 -25.46
CA ARG A 107 -1.56 0.12 -26.36
C ARG A 107 -2.98 -0.16 -25.92
N THR A 108 -3.86 -0.36 -26.90
CA THR A 108 -5.23 -0.83 -26.67
C THR A 108 -5.38 -2.20 -27.34
N PHE A 109 -5.97 -3.15 -26.63
CA PHE A 109 -6.27 -4.49 -27.10
C PHE A 109 -7.75 -4.75 -26.95
N GLY A 110 -8.39 -5.03 -28.07
CA GLY A 110 -9.79 -5.41 -28.10
C GLY A 110 -10.31 -5.43 -29.54
N GLY A 111 -11.57 -5.81 -29.67
CA GLY A 111 -12.22 -6.07 -30.93
C GLY A 111 -13.54 -5.32 -31.08
N THR A 112 -14.07 -5.33 -32.30
CA THR A 112 -15.45 -4.89 -32.48
C THR A 112 -16.36 -5.95 -31.87
N PHE A 113 -17.25 -5.55 -30.96
CA PHE A 113 -18.22 -6.43 -30.30
C PHE A 113 -17.64 -7.41 -29.26
N SER A 114 -16.52 -7.05 -28.63
CA SER A 114 -15.92 -7.81 -27.54
C SER A 114 -15.92 -7.04 -26.23
N ASP A 115 -16.05 -7.76 -25.12
CA ASP A 115 -15.83 -7.23 -23.78
C ASP A 115 -14.51 -7.79 -23.24
N ASP A 116 -13.44 -7.06 -23.52
CA ASP A 116 -12.06 -7.41 -23.18
C ASP A 116 -11.64 -6.74 -21.88
N ARG A 117 -11.28 -7.56 -20.90
CA ARG A 117 -11.00 -7.08 -19.55
C ARG A 117 -9.68 -7.58 -19.05
N VAL A 118 -8.82 -6.68 -18.59
CA VAL A 118 -7.56 -7.05 -17.98
C VAL A 118 -7.76 -7.40 -16.51
N LYS A 119 -6.95 -8.34 -16.02
CA LYS A 119 -6.88 -8.72 -14.61
C LYS A 119 -5.50 -8.51 -14.02
N SER A 120 -4.45 -8.73 -14.80
CA SER A 120 -3.08 -8.63 -14.32
C SER A 120 -2.11 -8.28 -15.45
N ILE A 121 -1.09 -7.51 -15.10
CA ILE A 121 0.11 -7.33 -15.93
C ILE A 121 1.35 -7.63 -15.09
N LEU A 122 2.34 -8.28 -15.72
CA LEU A 122 3.61 -8.61 -15.10
C LEU A 122 4.75 -8.39 -16.11
N GLN A 123 5.81 -7.68 -15.68
CA GLN A 123 7.06 -7.63 -16.43
C GLN A 123 7.77 -8.98 -16.37
N THR A 124 8.14 -9.50 -17.53
CA THR A 124 8.87 -10.77 -17.68
C THR A 124 10.38 -10.55 -17.65
N SER A 125 11.15 -11.63 -17.46
CA SER A 125 12.62 -11.58 -17.33
C SER A 125 13.36 -11.15 -18.61
N ASP A 126 12.67 -11.12 -19.74
CA ASP A 126 13.15 -10.60 -21.03
C ASP A 126 12.78 -9.12 -21.23
N ASP A 127 12.46 -8.41 -20.14
CA ASP A 127 11.97 -7.02 -20.08
C ASP A 127 10.62 -6.77 -20.79
N GLY A 128 9.99 -7.82 -21.33
CA GLY A 128 8.66 -7.76 -21.89
C GLY A 128 7.57 -7.75 -20.83
N TYR A 129 6.32 -7.92 -21.26
CA TYR A 129 5.15 -7.92 -20.37
C TYR A 129 4.21 -9.05 -20.71
N LEU A 130 3.75 -9.79 -19.71
CA LEU A 130 2.66 -10.74 -19.81
C LEU A 130 1.39 -10.12 -19.24
N ILE A 131 0.32 -10.14 -20.02
CA ILE A 131 -0.99 -9.64 -19.66
C ILE A 131 -1.93 -10.83 -19.59
N ALA A 132 -2.74 -10.87 -18.54
CA ALA A 132 -3.81 -11.85 -18.38
C ALA A 132 -5.14 -11.13 -18.18
N GLY A 133 -6.15 -11.61 -18.90
CA GLY A 133 -7.49 -11.04 -18.89
C GLY A 133 -8.52 -12.03 -19.42
N SER A 134 -9.67 -11.49 -19.77
CA SER A 134 -10.74 -12.20 -20.45
C SER A 134 -11.12 -11.48 -21.74
N THR A 135 -11.63 -12.23 -22.70
CA THR A 135 -12.21 -11.75 -23.94
C THR A 135 -13.54 -12.46 -24.18
N SER A 136 -14.48 -11.80 -24.84
CA SER A 136 -15.72 -12.42 -25.30
C SER A 136 -15.90 -12.14 -26.79
N ALA A 137 -16.25 -13.17 -27.56
CA ALA A 137 -16.33 -13.08 -29.02
C ALA A 137 -17.71 -12.62 -29.53
N CYS A 138 -18.67 -12.31 -28.65
CA CYS A 138 -20.02 -11.97 -29.09
C CYS A 138 -20.72 -10.94 -28.20
N TRP A 139 -21.72 -10.31 -28.81
CA TRP A 139 -22.47 -9.19 -28.27
C TRP A 139 -23.28 -9.50 -26.99
N ASP A 140 -23.72 -10.74 -26.78
CA ASP A 140 -24.60 -11.05 -25.65
C ASP A 140 -24.44 -12.48 -25.14
N ASN A 141 -24.31 -12.62 -23.81
CA ASN A 141 -24.31 -13.89 -23.08
C ASN A 141 -23.30 -14.96 -23.55
N CYS A 142 -22.21 -14.56 -24.21
CA CYS A 142 -21.10 -15.46 -24.43
C CYS A 142 -20.32 -15.69 -23.13
N PRO A 143 -19.82 -16.90 -22.88
CA PRO A 143 -18.83 -17.11 -21.84
C PRO A 143 -17.58 -16.28 -22.17
N ASP A 144 -16.95 -15.77 -21.12
CA ASP A 144 -15.64 -15.15 -21.22
C ASP A 144 -14.58 -16.25 -21.42
N ASP A 145 -13.77 -16.11 -22.47
CA ASP A 145 -12.57 -16.92 -22.67
C ASP A 145 -11.39 -16.24 -21.94
N VAL A 146 -10.40 -17.03 -21.53
CA VAL A 146 -9.18 -16.46 -20.93
C VAL A 146 -8.28 -15.96 -22.05
N TRP A 147 -7.80 -14.73 -21.96
CA TRP A 147 -6.90 -14.14 -22.94
C TRP A 147 -5.54 -13.79 -22.32
N LEU A 148 -4.48 -14.32 -22.91
CA LEU A 148 -3.08 -14.04 -22.56
C LEU A 148 -2.41 -13.28 -23.70
N ILE A 149 -1.72 -12.19 -23.38
CA ILE A 149 -1.00 -11.38 -24.36
C ILE A 149 0.45 -11.21 -23.88
N LYS A 150 1.43 -11.49 -24.74
CA LYS A 150 2.84 -11.22 -24.49
C LYS A 150 3.32 -10.06 -25.33
N MET A 151 3.96 -9.12 -24.68
CA MET A 151 4.49 -7.90 -25.26
C MET A 151 6.01 -7.84 -25.14
N SER A 152 6.63 -7.17 -26.10
CA SER A 152 8.03 -6.74 -26.04
C SER A 152 8.20 -5.52 -25.11
N PRO A 153 9.45 -5.20 -24.71
CA PRO A 153 9.71 -4.00 -23.90
C PRO A 153 9.25 -2.70 -24.57
N GLN A 154 9.25 -2.65 -25.91
CA GLN A 154 8.84 -1.50 -26.73
C GLN A 154 7.32 -1.47 -27.01
N GLY A 155 6.55 -2.32 -26.34
CA GLY A 155 5.10 -2.39 -26.51
C GLY A 155 4.69 -2.97 -27.86
N GLN A 156 5.45 -3.90 -28.44
CA GLN A 156 5.00 -4.67 -29.60
C GLN A 156 4.44 -6.01 -29.16
N GLU A 157 3.30 -6.42 -29.72
CA GLU A 157 2.77 -7.76 -29.47
C GLU A 157 3.72 -8.80 -30.04
N GLN A 158 4.07 -9.80 -29.21
CA GLN A 158 4.86 -10.95 -29.63
C GLN A 158 3.97 -12.15 -29.94
N TRP A 159 2.96 -12.38 -29.11
CA TRP A 159 1.91 -13.37 -29.32
C TRP A 159 0.72 -13.09 -28.40
N ASN A 160 -0.43 -13.63 -28.77
CA ASN A 160 -1.58 -13.72 -27.88
C ASN A 160 -2.23 -15.12 -28.00
N LEU A 161 -2.94 -15.54 -26.95
CA LEU A 161 -3.57 -16.86 -26.84
C LEU A 161 -4.90 -16.75 -26.10
N THR A 162 -5.96 -17.27 -26.73
CA THR A 162 -7.28 -17.47 -26.12
C THR A 162 -7.45 -18.94 -25.73
N LEU A 163 -7.95 -19.20 -24.52
CA LEU A 163 -8.12 -20.53 -23.93
C LEU A 163 -9.58 -20.88 -23.65
#